data_AF-A0A7C0UHF0-F1
#
_entry.id   AF-A0A7C0UHF0-F1
#
_cell.length_a   1.000
_cell.length_b   1.000
_cell.length_c   1.000
_cell.angle_alpha   90.00
_cell.angle_beta   90.00
_cell.angle_gamma   90.00
#
_symmetry.space_group_name_H-M   'P 1'
#
loop_
_entity.id
_entity.type
_entity.pdbx_description
1 polymer ?
#
loop_
_entity_poly.entity_id
_entity_poly.type
_entity_poly.pdbx_seq_one_letter_code
_entity_poly.pdbx_strand_id
1 'polypeptide(L)'
;AEIAKEVQEKITEILLKKASVDEAIKYVRDVISELRAGKVPIEKLVIWKTLSKKIEEYEVDIAHVRVAKMLMRAGYKISKGEKIGYIICKEGEKLAEKAKPYIFVKDYSDVDVDYYIQKQILPVALRVLKYFGVTEQQILKGEKQASILEFFGA
;
A
#
# COMPACT_ATOMS: atom_id res chain seq x y z
N ALA A 1 -3.29 0.61 -4.92
CA ALA A 1 -3.00 2.02 -5.21
C ALA A 1 -2.23 2.11 -6.52
N GLU A 2 -1.93 3.31 -6.99
CA GLU A 2 -1.20 3.53 -8.26
C GLU A 2 0.20 2.91 -8.21
N ILE A 3 0.92 3.08 -7.09
CA ILE A 3 2.26 2.52 -6.88
C ILE A 3 2.32 1.01 -7.14
N ALA A 4 1.27 0.27 -6.78
CA ALA A 4 1.21 -1.18 -6.98
C ALA A 4 1.15 -1.55 -8.48
N LYS A 5 0.47 -0.73 -9.30
CA LYS A 5 0.39 -0.94 -10.75
C LYS A 5 1.72 -0.64 -11.41
N GLU A 6 2.34 0.50 -11.05
CA GLU A 6 3.66 0.89 -11.55
C GLU A 6 4.72 -0.17 -11.24
N VAL A 7 4.70 -0.73 -10.03
CA VAL A 7 5.60 -1.83 -9.65
C VAL A 7 5.37 -3.06 -10.51
N GLN A 8 4.12 -3.46 -10.74
CA GLN A 8 3.80 -4.63 -11.56
C GLN A 8 4.31 -4.45 -13.01
N GLU A 9 3.99 -3.31 -13.60
CA GLU A 9 4.36 -2.95 -14.96
C GLU A 9 5.88 -2.94 -15.12
N LYS A 10 6.60 -2.33 -14.16
CA LYS A 10 8.05 -2.22 -14.25
C LYS A 10 8.76 -3.54 -14.05
N ILE A 11 8.31 -4.39 -13.13
CA ILE A 11 8.83 -5.76 -12.98
C ILE A 11 8.63 -6.54 -14.29
N THR A 12 7.44 -6.45 -14.87
CA THR A 12 7.11 -7.15 -16.12
C THR A 12 8.00 -6.65 -17.26
N GLU A 13 8.20 -5.34 -17.36
CA GLU A 13 9.10 -4.73 -18.34
C GLU A 13 10.54 -5.24 -18.18
N ILE A 14 11.09 -5.26 -16.97
CA ILE A 14 12.46 -5.74 -16.70
C ILE A 14 12.59 -7.21 -17.14
N LEU A 15 11.63 -8.05 -16.77
CA LEU A 15 11.68 -9.48 -17.10
C LEU A 15 11.55 -9.73 -18.60
N LEU A 16 10.66 -9.01 -19.30
CA LEU A 16 10.43 -9.21 -20.73
C LEU A 16 11.53 -8.60 -21.61
N LYS A 17 12.09 -7.44 -21.22
CA LYS A 17 13.07 -6.73 -22.05
C LYS A 17 14.51 -7.07 -21.70
N LYS A 18 14.80 -7.29 -20.41
CA LYS A 18 16.18 -7.48 -19.91
C LYS A 18 16.45 -8.92 -19.46
N ALA A 19 15.41 -9.75 -19.33
CA ALA A 19 15.51 -11.13 -18.87
C ALA A 19 16.27 -11.28 -17.53
N SER A 20 16.23 -10.25 -16.67
CA SER A 20 17.01 -10.19 -15.43
C SER A 20 16.10 -10.20 -14.21
N VAL A 21 16.11 -11.34 -13.50
CA VAL A 21 15.37 -11.50 -12.23
C VAL A 21 16.01 -10.65 -11.13
N ASP A 22 17.34 -10.57 -11.08
CA ASP A 22 18.07 -9.79 -10.08
C ASP A 22 17.79 -8.30 -10.18
N GLU A 23 17.66 -7.77 -11.40
CA GLU A 23 17.30 -6.37 -11.60
C GLU A 23 15.87 -6.08 -11.16
N ALA A 24 14.94 -7.02 -11.39
CA ALA A 24 13.57 -6.89 -10.91
C ALA A 24 13.50 -6.93 -9.37
N ILE A 25 14.29 -7.79 -8.72
CA ILE A 25 14.42 -7.82 -7.26
C ILE A 25 14.98 -6.49 -6.74
N LYS A 26 16.05 -5.99 -7.37
CA LYS A 26 16.67 -4.71 -7.00
C LYS A 26 15.66 -3.58 -7.10
N TYR A 27 14.94 -3.48 -8.21
CA TYR A 27 13.90 -2.46 -8.39
C TYR A 27 12.84 -2.50 -7.27
N VAL A 28 12.36 -3.69 -6.90
CA VAL A 28 11.37 -3.83 -5.81
C VAL A 28 11.95 -3.33 -4.49
N ARG A 29 13.22 -3.63 -4.18
CA ARG A 29 13.90 -3.15 -2.98
C ARG A 29 14.07 -1.63 -2.98
N ASP A 30 14.41 -1.05 -4.12
CA ASP A 30 14.57 0.40 -4.27
C ASP A 30 13.22 1.10 -3.99
N VAL A 31 12.11 0.59 -4.54
CA VAL A 31 10.76 1.11 -4.26
C VAL A 31 10.39 0.99 -2.77
N ILE A 32 10.73 -0.14 -2.12
CA ILE A 32 10.52 -0.31 -0.67
C ILE A 32 11.31 0.74 0.12
N SER A 33 12.57 0.98 -0.25
CA SER A 33 13.42 1.98 0.39
C SER A 33 12.86 3.40 0.21
N GLU A 34 12.40 3.74 -1.00
CA GLU A 34 11.76 5.03 -1.28
C GLU A 34 10.46 5.25 -0.51
N LEU A 35 9.64 4.20 -0.36
CA LEU A 35 8.43 4.24 0.47
C LEU A 35 8.76 4.49 1.94
N ARG A 36 9.74 3.77 2.49
CA ARG A 36 10.23 3.96 3.87
C ARG A 36 10.80 5.36 4.10
N ALA A 37 11.47 5.91 3.10
CA ALA A 37 12.03 7.26 3.13
C ALA A 37 10.99 8.37 2.85
N GLY A 38 9.73 8.04 2.58
CA GLY A 38 8.68 9.02 2.26
C GLY A 38 8.90 9.76 0.94
N LYS A 39 9.68 9.18 0.01
CA LYS A 39 10.04 9.81 -1.28
C LYS A 39 8.99 9.56 -2.37
N VAL A 40 8.16 8.54 -2.20
CA VAL A 40 7.05 8.27 -3.14
C VAL A 40 5.97 9.35 -2.95
N PRO A 41 5.36 9.93 -3.99
CA PRO A 41 4.26 10.86 -3.82
C PRO A 41 3.07 10.21 -3.09
N ILE A 42 2.47 10.91 -2.13
CA ILE A 42 1.40 10.37 -1.29
C ILE A 42 0.14 10.03 -2.11
N GLU A 43 -0.08 10.75 -3.20
CA GLU A 43 -1.16 10.55 -4.15
C GLU A 43 -1.11 9.15 -4.77
N LYS A 44 0.11 8.60 -4.95
CA LYS A 44 0.29 7.23 -5.46
C LYS A 44 -0.13 6.16 -4.47
N LEU A 45 -0.30 6.50 -3.19
CA LEU A 45 -0.76 5.62 -2.12
C LEU A 45 -2.30 5.60 -2.00
N VAL A 46 -3.01 6.44 -2.73
CA VAL A 46 -4.47 6.49 -2.66
C VAL A 46 -5.08 5.19 -3.16
N ILE A 47 -5.93 4.60 -2.32
CA ILE A 47 -6.73 3.43 -2.63
C ILE A 47 -8.11 3.92 -3.02
N TRP A 48 -8.48 3.66 -4.28
CA TRP A 48 -9.79 4.01 -4.81
C TRP A 48 -10.72 2.80 -4.74
N LYS A 49 -11.88 2.97 -4.10
CA LYS A 49 -12.92 1.96 -4.08
C LYS A 49 -14.29 2.56 -4.35
N THR A 50 -15.05 1.93 -5.24
CA THR A 50 -16.41 2.34 -5.56
C THR A 50 -17.40 1.88 -4.49
N LEU A 51 -18.31 2.76 -4.09
CA LEU A 51 -19.48 2.38 -3.30
C LEU A 51 -20.48 1.65 -4.20
N SER A 52 -20.57 0.34 -4.04
CA SER A 52 -21.51 -0.51 -4.79
C SER A 52 -22.95 -0.43 -4.30
N LYS A 53 -23.16 0.06 -3.07
CA LYS A 53 -24.46 0.24 -2.42
C LYS A 53 -24.60 1.64 -1.84
N LYS A 54 -25.80 2.01 -1.39
CA LYS A 54 -25.97 3.22 -0.57
C LYS A 54 -25.28 3.03 0.79
N ILE A 55 -24.88 4.13 1.45
CA ILE A 55 -24.11 4.03 2.70
C ILE A 55 -24.88 3.31 3.81
N GLU A 56 -26.20 3.46 3.80
CA GLU A 56 -27.14 2.89 4.77
C GLU A 56 -27.34 1.37 4.57
N GLU A 57 -27.03 0.85 3.38
CA GLU A 57 -27.19 -0.57 3.02
C GLU A 57 -25.96 -1.43 3.40
N TYR A 58 -24.92 -0.82 3.98
CA TYR A 58 -23.72 -1.53 4.42
C TYR A 58 -23.85 -1.97 5.88
N GLU A 59 -23.90 -3.28 6.10
CA GLU A 59 -23.96 -3.91 7.42
C GLU A 59 -22.59 -4.00 8.11
N VAL A 60 -21.50 -3.96 7.33
CA VAL A 60 -20.13 -4.12 7.82
C VAL A 60 -19.35 -2.82 7.66
N ASP A 61 -18.68 -2.39 8.73
CA ASP A 61 -17.79 -1.22 8.71
C ASP A 61 -16.45 -1.57 8.04
N ILE A 62 -16.45 -1.52 6.71
CA ILE A 62 -15.26 -1.68 5.86
C ILE A 62 -14.64 -0.32 5.53
N ALA A 63 -13.33 -0.31 5.22
CA ALA A 63 -12.53 0.91 5.05
C ALA A 63 -13.21 2.03 4.23
N HIS A 64 -13.62 1.74 3.00
CA HIS A 64 -14.21 2.74 2.12
C HIS A 64 -15.60 3.24 2.57
N VAL A 65 -16.36 2.43 3.31
CA VAL A 65 -17.64 2.83 3.91
C VAL A 65 -17.40 3.76 5.09
N ARG A 66 -16.45 3.41 5.96
CA ARG A 66 -16.05 4.26 7.09
C ARG A 66 -15.55 5.62 6.61
N VAL A 67 -14.67 5.63 5.60
CA VAL A 67 -14.14 6.84 4.98
C VAL A 67 -15.26 7.68 4.37
N ALA A 68 -16.22 7.06 3.67
CA ALA A 68 -17.38 7.77 3.15
C ALA A 68 -18.19 8.44 4.26
N LYS A 69 -18.44 7.74 5.38
CA LYS A 69 -19.10 8.32 6.56
C LYS A 69 -18.30 9.48 7.18
N MET A 70 -16.98 9.44 7.15
CA MET A 70 -16.12 10.56 7.59
C MET A 70 -16.27 11.78 6.68
N LEU A 71 -16.24 11.57 5.37
CA LEU A 71 -16.44 12.62 4.37
C LEU A 71 -17.84 13.24 4.49
N MET A 72 -18.89 12.43 4.67
CA MET A 72 -20.25 12.94 4.88
C MET A 72 -20.35 13.81 6.14
N ARG A 73 -19.70 13.40 7.24
CA ARG A 73 -19.61 14.23 8.47
C ARG A 73 -18.84 15.53 8.26
N ALA A 74 -17.90 15.56 7.33
CA ALA A 74 -17.17 16.76 6.92
C ALA A 74 -17.92 17.60 5.87
N GLY A 75 -19.17 17.26 5.54
CA GLY A 75 -20.03 18.04 4.64
C GLY A 75 -19.99 17.64 3.17
N TYR A 76 -19.23 16.59 2.81
CA TYR A 76 -19.21 16.09 1.43
C TYR A 76 -20.48 15.29 1.12
N LYS A 77 -21.10 15.54 -0.03
CA LYS A 77 -22.20 14.72 -0.52
C LYS A 77 -21.61 13.48 -1.19
N ILE A 78 -22.00 12.30 -0.73
CA ILE A 78 -21.55 11.03 -1.26
C ILE A 78 -22.74 10.17 -1.69
N SER A 79 -22.63 9.55 -2.87
CA SER A 79 -23.66 8.71 -3.46
C SER A 79 -23.15 7.34 -3.87
N LYS A 80 -24.08 6.38 -4.03
CA LYS A 80 -23.80 5.08 -4.65
C LYS A 80 -23.18 5.29 -6.03
N GLY A 81 -22.16 4.51 -6.36
CA GLY A 81 -21.43 4.57 -7.63
C GLY A 81 -20.20 5.47 -7.59
N GLU A 82 -20.05 6.32 -6.57
CA GLU A 82 -18.87 7.17 -6.43
C GLU A 82 -17.64 6.42 -5.94
N LYS A 83 -16.47 6.92 -6.34
CA LYS A 83 -15.17 6.39 -5.91
C LYS A 83 -14.71 7.12 -4.66
N ILE A 84 -14.46 6.35 -3.62
CA ILE A 84 -13.91 6.82 -2.35
C ILE A 84 -12.41 6.57 -2.35
N GLY A 85 -11.65 7.66 -2.26
CA GLY A 85 -10.20 7.63 -2.13
C GLY A 85 -9.80 7.66 -0.65
N TYR A 86 -8.95 6.74 -0.24
CA TYR A 86 -8.43 6.70 1.13
C TYR A 86 -6.98 6.22 1.19
N ILE A 87 -6.34 6.55 2.30
CA ILE A 87 -4.98 6.13 2.64
C ILE A 87 -5.06 5.33 3.95
N ILE A 88 -4.26 4.27 4.04
CA ILE A 88 -4.14 3.49 5.27
C ILE A 88 -3.08 4.14 6.16
N CYS A 89 -3.50 4.46 7.38
CA CYS A 89 -2.73 5.19 8.38
C CYS A 89 -2.36 4.27 9.56
N LYS A 90 -1.43 4.72 10.41
CA LYS A 90 -0.87 3.93 11.51
C LYS A 90 -1.88 3.63 12.62
N GLU A 91 -2.73 4.60 12.93
CA GLU A 91 -3.65 4.57 14.06
C GLU A 91 -4.88 3.68 13.81
N GLY A 92 -5.20 2.81 14.77
CA GLY A 92 -6.35 1.90 14.73
C GLY A 92 -5.93 0.44 14.77
N GLU A 93 -6.79 -0.42 15.32
CA GLU A 93 -6.52 -1.86 15.42
C GLU A 93 -6.97 -2.57 14.13
N LYS A 94 -8.15 -2.20 13.63
CA LYS A 94 -8.73 -2.80 12.42
C LYS A 94 -8.34 -2.00 11.19
N LEU A 95 -8.22 -2.69 10.05
CA LEU A 95 -7.92 -2.04 8.77
C LEU A 95 -8.91 -0.92 8.41
N ALA A 96 -10.17 -1.07 8.78
CA ALA A 96 -11.17 -0.04 8.55
C ALA A 96 -10.88 1.23 9.36
N GLU A 97 -10.46 1.10 10.61
CA GLU A 97 -10.14 2.23 11.50
C GLU A 97 -8.91 3.00 11.03
N LYS A 98 -7.94 2.27 10.47
CA LYS A 98 -6.74 2.82 9.86
C LYS A 98 -7.01 3.64 8.59
N ALA A 99 -8.16 3.51 7.95
CA ALA A 99 -8.45 4.21 6.71
C ALA A 99 -8.89 5.66 6.96
N LYS A 100 -8.14 6.63 6.41
CA LYS A 100 -8.49 8.06 6.42
C LYS A 100 -8.76 8.55 5.00
N PRO A 101 -9.70 9.51 4.78
CA PRO A 101 -9.87 10.12 3.47
C PRO A 101 -8.55 10.71 2.97
N TYR A 102 -8.20 10.48 1.71
CA TYR A 102 -6.88 10.89 1.21
C TYR A 102 -6.63 12.41 1.34
N ILE A 103 -7.68 13.21 1.15
CA ILE A 103 -7.65 14.67 1.32
C ILE A 103 -7.36 15.14 2.75
N PHE A 104 -7.48 14.26 3.74
CA PHE A 104 -7.20 14.58 5.15
C PHE A 104 -5.78 14.19 5.57
N VAL A 105 -5.08 13.41 4.76
CA VAL A 105 -3.70 12.99 5.04
C VAL A 105 -2.75 13.99 4.36
N LYS A 106 -1.99 14.73 5.17
CA LYS A 106 -1.14 15.82 4.68
C LYS A 106 0.28 15.38 4.33
N ASP A 107 0.81 14.42 5.08
CA ASP A 107 2.18 13.96 4.93
C ASP A 107 2.34 12.51 5.42
N TYR A 108 3.57 12.00 5.33
CA TYR A 108 3.92 10.62 5.63
C TYR A 108 3.87 10.25 7.12
N SER A 109 3.73 11.21 8.05
CA SER A 109 3.68 10.95 9.50
C SER A 109 2.58 9.96 9.85
N ASP A 110 1.46 10.04 9.14
CA ASP A 110 0.26 9.27 9.43
C ASP A 110 0.20 7.96 8.66
N VAL A 111 0.96 7.83 7.57
CA VAL A 111 0.86 6.70 6.63
C VAL A 111 1.41 5.41 7.23
N ASP A 112 0.65 4.32 7.13
CA ASP A 112 1.12 2.97 7.45
C ASP A 112 1.92 2.41 6.26
N VAL A 113 3.20 2.79 6.18
CA VAL A 113 4.09 2.39 5.07
C VAL A 113 4.21 0.86 4.98
N ASP A 114 4.27 0.18 6.12
CA ASP A 114 4.36 -1.28 6.17
C ASP A 114 3.13 -1.94 5.56
N TYR A 115 1.93 -1.38 5.73
CA TYR A 115 0.74 -1.85 5.03
C TYR A 115 0.93 -1.84 3.51
N TYR A 116 1.47 -0.76 2.94
CA TYR A 116 1.68 -0.69 1.48
C TYR A 116 2.73 -1.70 1.01
N ILE A 117 3.85 -1.82 1.72
CA ILE A 117 4.90 -2.80 1.41
C ILE A 117 4.31 -4.22 1.45
N GLN A 118 3.65 -4.58 2.56
CA GLN A 118 3.19 -5.95 2.85
C GLN A 118 1.93 -6.35 2.07
N LYS A 119 1.01 -5.41 1.83
CA LYS A 119 -0.30 -5.72 1.23
C LYS A 119 -0.43 -5.27 -0.22
N GLN A 120 0.49 -4.46 -0.74
CA GLN A 120 0.44 -4.00 -2.13
C GLN A 120 1.71 -4.32 -2.90
N ILE A 121 2.89 -3.94 -2.41
CA ILE A 121 4.15 -4.10 -3.16
C ILE A 121 4.58 -5.57 -3.23
N LEU A 122 4.75 -6.23 -2.08
CA LEU A 122 5.21 -7.62 -2.02
C LEU A 122 4.27 -8.59 -2.76
N PRO A 123 2.94 -8.57 -2.56
CA PRO A 123 2.06 -9.50 -3.25
C PRO A 123 2.10 -9.34 -4.78
N VAL A 124 2.24 -8.10 -5.26
CA VAL A 124 2.37 -7.80 -6.69
C VAL A 124 3.70 -8.32 -7.23
N ALA A 125 4.81 -8.03 -6.56
CA ALA A 125 6.13 -8.48 -6.98
C ALA A 125 6.22 -10.01 -7.01
N LEU A 126 5.76 -10.65 -5.95
CA LEU A 126 5.77 -12.11 -5.81
C LEU A 126 4.84 -12.81 -6.79
N ARG A 127 3.76 -12.18 -7.26
CA ARG A 127 2.88 -12.78 -8.27
C ARG A 127 3.66 -13.17 -9.52
N VAL A 128 4.67 -12.39 -9.89
CA VAL A 128 5.49 -12.65 -11.07
C VAL A 128 6.79 -13.37 -10.68
N LEU A 129 7.49 -12.87 -9.67
CA LEU A 129 8.84 -13.35 -9.33
C LEU A 129 8.85 -14.77 -8.72
N LYS A 130 7.74 -15.25 -8.15
CA LYS A 130 7.64 -16.64 -7.67
C LYS A 130 7.82 -17.67 -8.79
N TYR A 131 7.41 -17.37 -10.03
CA TYR A 131 7.64 -18.25 -11.18
C TYR A 131 9.14 -18.42 -11.51
N PHE A 132 9.98 -17.50 -11.03
CA PHE A 132 11.43 -17.52 -11.18
C PHE A 132 12.15 -17.99 -9.90
N GLY A 133 11.42 -18.58 -8.95
CA GLY A 133 11.99 -19.11 -7.70
C GLY A 133 12.28 -18.06 -6.63
N VAL A 134 11.86 -16.81 -6.81
CA VAL A 134 12.09 -15.74 -5.84
C VAL A 134 11.13 -15.85 -4.65
N THR A 135 11.71 -15.77 -3.46
CA THR A 135 10.99 -15.78 -2.18
C THR A 135 10.82 -14.38 -1.63
N GLU A 136 9.83 -14.20 -0.75
CA GLU A 136 9.61 -12.95 -0.02
C GLU A 136 10.86 -12.54 0.77
N GLN A 137 11.51 -13.51 1.42
CA GLN A 137 12.75 -13.28 2.16
C GLN A 137 13.86 -12.75 1.27
N GLN A 138 13.98 -13.21 0.03
CA GLN A 138 14.99 -12.66 -0.89
C GLN A 138 14.69 -11.20 -1.22
N ILE A 139 13.42 -10.80 -1.35
CA ILE A 139 13.10 -9.38 -1.56
C ILE A 139 13.46 -8.57 -0.31
N LEU A 140 13.05 -9.03 0.87
CA LEU A 140 13.20 -8.31 2.14
C LEU A 140 14.64 -8.33 2.74
N LYS A 141 15.43 -9.39 2.51
CA LYS A 141 16.80 -9.53 3.04
C LYS A 141 17.82 -8.53 2.47
N GLY A 142 17.44 -7.73 1.47
CA GLY A 142 18.30 -6.65 0.95
C GLY A 142 18.56 -5.54 1.98
N GLU A 143 17.73 -5.47 3.02
CA GLU A 143 17.96 -4.63 4.19
C GLU A 143 18.49 -5.55 5.29
N LYS A 144 19.66 -5.22 5.85
CA LYS A 144 20.03 -5.71 7.18
C LYS A 144 18.84 -5.37 8.07
N GLN A 145 18.03 -6.37 8.44
CA GLN A 145 17.26 -6.28 9.67
C GLN A 145 18.30 -5.93 10.72
N ALA A 146 18.31 -4.67 11.19
CA ALA A 146 18.90 -4.36 12.48
C ALA A 146 18.23 -5.35 13.42
N SER A 147 18.99 -6.38 13.75
CA SER A 147 18.45 -7.55 14.38
C SER A 147 17.83 -7.08 15.69
N ILE A 148 16.66 -7.58 16.02
CA ILE A 148 15.99 -7.33 17.30
C ILE A 148 16.95 -7.57 18.49
N LEU A 149 17.99 -8.38 18.29
CA LEU A 149 19.11 -8.65 19.19
C LEU A 149 20.00 -7.42 19.50
N GLU A 150 20.10 -6.41 18.62
CA GLU A 150 20.80 -5.14 18.91
C GLU A 150 19.98 -4.25 19.86
N PHE A 151 18.66 -4.46 19.95
CA PHE A 151 17.79 -3.74 20.89
C PHE A 151 17.76 -4.38 22.29
N PHE A 152 18.16 -5.64 22.40
CA PHE A 152 18.27 -6.40 23.66
C PHE A 152 19.72 -6.67 24.07
N GLY A 153 20.66 -5.84 23.62
CA GLY A 153 22.09 -5.99 23.95
C GLY A 153 22.36 -5.86 25.45
N ALA A 154 22.83 -6.98 26.02
CA ALA A 154 23.70 -7.17 27.19
C ALA A 154 23.31 -6.53 28.55
#